data_AF-A0A5K3G1P6-F1
#
_entry.id   AF-A0A5K3G1P6-F1
#
_cell.length_a   1.000
_cell.length_b   1.000
_cell.length_c   1.000
_cell.angle_alpha   90.00
_cell.angle_beta   90.00
_cell.angle_gamma   90.00
#
_symmetry.space_group_name_H-M   'P 1'
#
loop_
_entity.id
_entity.type
_entity.pdbx_description
1 polymer ?
#
loop_
_entity_poly.entity_id
_entity_poly.type
_entity_poly.pdbx_seq_one_letter_code
_entity_poly.pdbx_strand_id
1 'polypeptide(L)'
;MRDLAFLLGRWRGKGKGFLPHSVPYEYEEDLVIQSIGQPNFTYHTTSYIKRVPKHREAGFLKFHVDDQIQLNIADSLGTCRVFLGTLNDLGRNIKSLVLTTDSSCRAPLYRQTHAVG
;
A
#
# COMPACT_ATOMS: atom_id res chain seq x y z
N MET A 1 -12.62 1.25 -13.16
CA MET A 1 -11.85 2.47 -12.79
C MET A 1 -12.68 3.52 -12.07
N ARG A 2 -13.85 3.93 -12.59
CA ARG A 2 -14.72 4.91 -11.90
C ARG A 2 -15.02 4.52 -10.45
N ASP A 3 -15.21 3.22 -10.19
CA ASP A 3 -15.59 2.74 -8.85
C ASP A 3 -14.49 2.83 -7.78
N LEU A 4 -13.22 3.02 -8.16
CA LEU A 4 -12.14 3.38 -7.22
C LEU A 4 -11.67 4.82 -7.36
N ALA A 5 -12.38 5.68 -8.11
CA ALA A 5 -12.02 7.09 -8.21
C ALA A 5 -11.98 7.78 -6.83
N PHE A 6 -12.72 7.26 -5.84
CA PHE A 6 -12.68 7.72 -4.46
C PHE A 6 -11.31 7.57 -3.78
N LEU A 7 -10.40 6.74 -4.31
CA LEU A 7 -9.04 6.58 -3.80
C LEU A 7 -8.10 7.71 -4.27
N LEU A 8 -8.42 8.39 -5.38
CA LEU A 8 -7.55 9.40 -5.98
C LEU A 8 -7.37 10.59 -5.04
N GLY A 9 -6.12 10.98 -4.83
CA GLY A 9 -5.79 12.13 -3.99
C GLY A 9 -4.55 11.92 -3.14
N ARG A 10 -4.43 12.80 -2.15
CA ARG A 10 -3.41 12.73 -1.10
C ARG A 10 -4.11 12.46 0.22
N TRP A 11 -3.62 11.45 0.93
CA TRP A 11 -4.14 10.99 2.21
C TRP A 11 -3.03 11.14 3.23
N ARG A 12 -3.40 11.56 4.44
CA ARG A 12 -2.49 11.60 5.58
C ARG A 12 -3.17 11.02 6.79
N GLY A 13 -2.46 10.15 7.50
CA GLY A 13 -3.02 9.44 8.64
C GLY A 13 -1.97 9.09 9.69
N LYS A 14 -2.44 8.39 10.72
CA LYS A 14 -1.60 7.79 11.76
C LYS A 14 -1.91 6.30 11.83
N GLY A 15 -0.89 5.49 12.08
CA GLY A 15 -1.00 4.06 12.29
C GLY A 15 -0.28 3.59 13.54
N LYS A 16 -0.54 2.34 13.92
CA LYS A 16 0.15 1.64 15.01
C LYS A 16 0.85 0.41 14.45
N GLY A 17 2.16 0.34 14.63
CA GLY A 17 3.01 -0.76 14.19
C GLY A 17 3.31 -1.73 15.32
N PHE A 18 3.39 -3.01 14.99
CA PHE A 18 3.72 -4.09 15.92
C PHE A 18 4.80 -4.95 15.27
N LEU A 19 5.97 -5.04 15.90
CA LEU A 19 6.97 -6.05 15.54
C LEU A 19 7.00 -7.13 16.64
N PRO A 20 7.28 -8.40 16.28
CA PRO A 20 7.46 -9.45 17.27
C PRO A 20 8.45 -9.01 18.36
N HIS A 21 8.08 -9.20 19.62
CA HIS A 21 8.91 -8.87 20.79
C HIS A 21 9.29 -7.39 20.96
N SER A 22 8.58 -6.46 20.31
CA SER A 22 8.76 -5.01 20.47
C SER A 22 7.55 -4.35 21.14
N VAL A 23 7.76 -3.19 21.75
CA VAL A 23 6.66 -2.33 22.20
C VAL A 23 5.97 -1.75 20.95
N PRO A 24 4.62 -1.70 20.92
CA PRO A 24 3.89 -1.04 19.84
C PRO A 24 4.37 0.40 19.65
N TYR A 25 4.47 0.84 18.40
CA TYR A 25 4.89 2.20 18.06
C TYR A 25 3.87 2.90 17.18
N GLU A 26 3.81 4.22 17.28
CA GLU A 26 2.98 5.05 16.41
C GLU A 26 3.81 5.59 15.24
N TYR A 27 3.17 5.68 14.08
CA TYR A 27 3.75 6.30 12.89
C TYR A 27 2.71 7.20 12.20
N GLU A 28 3.19 8.18 11.46
CA GLU A 28 2.40 8.94 10.50
C GLU A 28 2.62 8.36 9.11
N GLU A 29 1.63 8.48 8.22
CA GLU A 29 1.73 7.99 6.85
C GLU A 29 1.12 9.00 5.88
N ASP A 30 1.89 9.31 4.84
CA ASP A 30 1.45 10.11 3.69
C ASP A 30 1.32 9.18 2.48
N LEU A 31 0.11 9.10 1.91
CA LEU A 31 -0.22 8.26 0.76
C LEU A 31 -0.70 9.14 -0.39
N VAL A 32 -0.21 8.87 -1.60
CA VAL A 32 -0.58 9.53 -2.84
C VAL A 32 -1.05 8.49 -3.85
N ILE A 33 -2.27 8.65 -4.36
CA ILE A 33 -2.83 7.82 -5.43
C ILE A 33 -3.24 8.74 -6.58
N GLN A 34 -2.69 8.52 -7.77
CA GLN A 34 -2.91 9.40 -8.92
C GLN A 34 -3.24 8.60 -10.18
N SER A 35 -3.92 9.26 -11.12
CA SER A 35 -4.16 8.74 -12.46
C SER A 35 -3.53 9.66 -13.49
N ILE A 36 -3.00 9.07 -14.56
CA ILE A 36 -2.55 9.77 -15.76
C ILE A 36 -3.43 9.43 -16.99
N GLY A 37 -4.63 8.87 -16.77
CA GLY A 37 -5.55 8.44 -17.83
C GLY A 37 -5.36 7.01 -18.33
N GLN A 38 -4.31 6.32 -17.89
CA GLN A 38 -4.11 4.88 -18.14
C GLN A 38 -5.05 4.01 -17.29
N PRO A 39 -5.27 2.73 -17.63
CA PRO A 39 -6.10 1.78 -16.87
C PRO A 39 -5.46 1.32 -15.54
N ASN A 40 -4.81 2.23 -14.83
CA ASN A 40 -4.17 2.03 -13.55
C ASN A 40 -4.05 3.35 -12.79
N PHE A 41 -3.85 3.24 -11.48
CA PHE A 41 -3.42 4.35 -10.63
C PHE A 41 -1.99 4.10 -10.15
N THR A 42 -1.21 5.17 -10.06
CA THR A 42 0.02 5.14 -9.26
C THR A 42 -0.35 5.10 -7.78
N TYR A 43 0.44 4.39 -7.00
CA TYR A 43 0.35 4.30 -5.55
C TYR A 43 1.74 4.61 -4.98
N HIS A 44 1.82 5.51 -4.01
CA HIS A 44 3.07 5.84 -3.34
C HIS A 44 2.77 6.21 -1.89
N THR A 45 3.48 5.60 -0.94
CA THR A 45 3.41 5.96 0.47
C THR A 45 4.79 6.16 1.09
N THR A 46 4.85 7.08 2.05
CA THR A 46 5.97 7.27 2.96
C THR A 46 5.45 7.30 4.39
N SER A 47 6.05 6.49 5.26
CA SER A 47 5.80 6.53 6.70
C SER A 47 6.84 7.35 7.46
N TYR A 48 6.45 7.89 8.60
CA TYR A 48 7.26 8.75 9.44
C TYR A 48 7.16 8.35 10.91
N ILE A 49 8.28 8.35 11.62
CA ILE A 49 8.32 8.25 13.08
C ILE A 49 9.00 9.49 13.61
N LYS A 50 8.31 10.26 14.47
CA LYS A 50 8.80 11.56 14.97
C LYS A 50 9.28 12.49 13.83
N ARG A 51 8.50 12.57 12.76
CA ARG A 51 8.78 13.33 11.52
C ARG A 51 9.99 12.86 10.70
N VAL A 52 10.65 11.76 11.10
CA VAL A 52 11.74 11.16 10.34
C VAL A 52 11.16 10.13 9.37
N PRO A 53 11.42 10.24 8.05
CA PRO A 53 10.98 9.24 7.08
C PRO A 53 11.53 7.85 7.43
N LYS A 54 10.70 6.82 7.27
CA LYS A 54 11.04 5.41 7.53
C LYS A 54 10.75 4.56 6.30
N HIS A 55 9.66 3.80 6.32
CA HIS A 55 9.31 2.88 5.26
C HIS A 55 8.71 3.63 4.08
N ARG A 56 9.00 3.18 2.86
CA ARG A 56 8.38 3.67 1.64
C ARG A 56 8.00 2.49 0.77
N GLU A 57 6.89 2.60 0.07
CA GLU A 57 6.53 1.66 -0.99
C GLU A 57 5.80 2.40 -2.10
N ALA A 58 5.92 1.88 -3.31
CA ALA A 58 5.31 2.47 -4.48
C ALA A 58 5.00 1.41 -5.54
N GLY A 59 4.03 1.72 -6.39
CA GLY A 59 3.72 0.88 -7.54
C GLY A 59 2.41 1.27 -8.19
N PHE A 60 1.65 0.27 -8.64
CA PHE A 60 0.48 0.48 -9.49
C PHE A 60 -0.71 -0.38 -9.06
N LEU A 61 -1.85 0.26 -8.92
CA LEU A 61 -3.15 -0.36 -8.73
C LEU A 61 -3.84 -0.48 -10.10
N LYS A 62 -4.09 -1.70 -10.55
CA LYS A 62 -4.72 -2.04 -11.83
C LYS A 62 -6.12 -2.59 -11.62
N PHE A 63 -6.93 -2.37 -12.65
CA PHE A 63 -8.33 -2.76 -12.69
C PHE A 63 -8.52 -3.72 -13.85
N HIS A 64 -9.09 -4.87 -13.54
CA HIS A 64 -9.43 -5.87 -14.53
C HIS A 64 -10.95 -5.91 -14.72
N VAL A 65 -11.38 -6.70 -15.71
CA VAL A 65 -12.82 -7.00 -15.91
C VAL A 65 -13.31 -7.79 -14.69
N ASP A 66 -14.61 -7.71 -14.38
CA ASP A 66 -15.26 -8.44 -13.27
C ASP A 66 -14.81 -8.03 -11.85
N ASP A 67 -14.59 -6.73 -11.62
CA ASP A 67 -14.23 -6.15 -10.31
C ASP A 67 -12.92 -6.68 -9.70
N GLN A 68 -12.11 -7.36 -10.50
CA GLN A 68 -10.79 -7.84 -10.10
C GLN A 68 -9.78 -6.68 -10.02
N ILE A 69 -9.06 -6.64 -8.91
CA ILE A 69 -8.07 -5.60 -8.61
C ILE A 69 -6.71 -6.26 -8.41
N GLN A 70 -5.68 -5.67 -9.03
CA GLN A 70 -4.29 -6.07 -8.84
C GLN A 70 -3.49 -4.89 -8.30
N LEU A 71 -2.73 -5.09 -7.23
CA LEU A 71 -1.79 -4.11 -6.71
C LEU A 71 -0.37 -4.66 -6.82
N ASN A 72 0.47 -3.99 -7.61
CA ASN A 72 1.90 -4.29 -7.69
C ASN A 72 2.65 -3.24 -6.90
N ILE A 73 3.48 -3.63 -5.95
CA ILE A 73 4.31 -2.70 -5.18
C ILE A 73 5.75 -3.18 -5.06
N ALA A 74 6.65 -2.22 -4.94
CA ALA A 74 8.00 -2.40 -4.44
C ALA A 74 8.20 -1.55 -3.19
N ASP A 75 8.88 -2.10 -2.18
CA ASP A 75 9.20 -1.38 -0.95
C ASP A 75 10.68 -0.97 -0.85
N SER A 76 10.95 -0.02 0.04
CA SER A 76 12.30 0.53 0.28
C SER A 76 13.29 -0.49 0.86
N LEU A 77 12.82 -1.67 1.27
CA LEU A 77 13.67 -2.76 1.76
C LEU A 77 14.10 -3.70 0.62
N GLY A 78 13.55 -3.51 -0.58
CA GLY A 78 13.85 -4.34 -1.75
C GLY A 78 12.94 -5.55 -1.88
N THR A 79 11.71 -5.49 -1.37
CA THR A 79 10.68 -6.51 -1.67
C THR A 79 9.80 -6.01 -2.81
N CYS A 80 9.40 -6.89 -3.72
CA CYS A 80 8.28 -6.65 -4.63
C CYS A 80 7.15 -7.63 -4.33
N ARG A 81 5.90 -7.18 -4.43
CA ARG A 81 4.70 -7.99 -4.18
C ARG A 81 3.64 -7.73 -5.24
N VAL A 82 2.92 -8.78 -5.60
CA VAL A 82 1.68 -8.72 -6.36
C VAL A 82 0.56 -9.14 -5.42
N PHE A 83 -0.45 -8.28 -5.29
CA PHE A 83 -1.68 -8.60 -4.59
C PHE A 83 -2.83 -8.69 -5.58
N LEU A 84 -3.72 -9.65 -5.37
CA LEU A 84 -4.95 -9.85 -6.14
C LEU A 84 -6.15 -9.81 -5.19
N GLY A 85 -7.28 -9.31 -5.68
CA GLY A 85 -8.51 -9.30 -4.91
C GLY A 85 -9.66 -8.62 -5.63
N THR A 86 -10.66 -8.17 -4.88
CA THR A 86 -11.90 -7.63 -5.44
C THR A 86 -12.36 -6.37 -4.72
N LEU A 87 -13.05 -5.50 -5.46
CA LEU A 87 -13.81 -4.39 -4.90
C LEU A 87 -15.17 -4.88 -4.42
N ASN A 88 -15.46 -4.68 -3.15
CA ASN A 88 -16.77 -4.95 -2.56
C ASN A 88 -17.52 -3.63 -2.36
N ASP A 89 -18.71 -3.51 -2.94
CA ASP A 89 -19.65 -2.44 -2.61
C ASP A 89 -20.55 -2.91 -1.46
N LEU A 90 -20.37 -2.32 -0.29
CA LEU A 90 -21.13 -2.67 0.92
C LEU A 90 -22.39 -1.81 1.06
N GLY A 91 -22.70 -0.99 0.06
CA GLY A 91 -23.79 -0.02 0.06
C GLY A 91 -23.50 1.19 0.95
N ARG A 92 -24.43 2.17 0.95
CA ARG A 92 -24.35 3.39 1.79
C ARG A 92 -23.03 4.18 1.63
N ASN A 93 -22.48 4.21 0.41
CA ASN A 93 -21.18 4.81 0.10
C ASN A 93 -19.98 4.18 0.81
N ILE A 94 -20.12 2.93 1.30
CA ILE A 94 -19.03 2.17 1.87
C ILE A 94 -18.52 1.21 0.81
N LYS A 95 -17.26 1.40 0.41
CA LYS A 95 -16.54 0.49 -0.48
C LYS A 95 -15.39 -0.13 0.30
N SER A 96 -15.15 -1.41 0.08
CA SER A 96 -14.07 -2.17 0.71
C SER A 96 -13.22 -2.82 -0.36
N LEU A 97 -11.91 -2.79 -0.18
CA LEU A 97 -10.95 -3.47 -1.03
C LEU A 97 -10.23 -4.52 -0.19
N VAL A 98 -10.35 -5.79 -0.59
CA VAL A 98 -9.67 -6.90 0.09
C VAL A 98 -8.70 -7.50 -0.91
N LEU A 99 -7.41 -7.44 -0.59
CA LEU A 99 -6.34 -7.95 -1.44
C LEU A 99 -5.50 -8.98 -0.67
N THR A 100 -5.11 -10.04 -1.38
CA THR A 100 -4.26 -11.11 -0.86
C THR A 100 -2.99 -11.21 -1.70
N THR A 101 -1.86 -11.45 -1.07
CA THR A 101 -0.59 -11.67 -1.78
C THR A 101 -0.70 -12.90 -2.67
N ASP A 102 -0.47 -12.70 -3.97
CA ASP A 102 -0.36 -13.78 -4.95
C ASP A 102 1.11 -14.20 -5.12
N SER A 103 2.00 -13.21 -5.26
CA SER A 103 3.43 -13.45 -5.38
C SER A 103 4.26 -12.40 -4.64
N SER A 104 5.46 -12.81 -4.24
CA SER A 104 6.44 -11.91 -3.63
C SER A 104 7.86 -12.34 -4.02
N CYS A 105 8.74 -11.36 -4.18
CA CYS A 105 10.17 -11.60 -4.33
C CYS A 105 10.96 -10.59 -3.50
N ARG A 106 12.21 -10.93 -3.18
CA ARG A 106 13.11 -10.08 -2.41
C ARG A 106 14.41 -9.92 -3.17
N ALA A 107 14.96 -8.72 -3.13
CA ALA A 107 16.27 -8.43 -3.69
C ALA A 107 17.35 -9.30 -2.99
N PRO A 108 18.42 -9.71 -3.71
CA PRO A 108 19.48 -10.53 -3.13
C PRO A 108 20.16 -9.91 -1.90
N LEU A 109 20.16 -8.57 -1.82
CA LEU A 109 20.76 -7.80 -0.72
C LEU A 109 19.72 -7.33 0.32
N TYR A 110 18.51 -7.90 0.30
CA TYR A 110 17.49 -7.64 1.32
C TYR A 110 18.08 -7.92 2.71
N ARG A 111 18.07 -6.90 3.57
CA ARG A 111 18.30 -7.07 5.00
C ARG A 111 16.99 -6.83 5.70
N GLN A 112 16.59 -7.79 6.53
CA GLN A 112 15.54 -7.54 7.50
C GLN A 112 16.03 -6.40 8.40
N THR A 113 15.27 -5.31 8.45
CA THR A 113 15.51 -4.27 9.46
C THR A 113 15.27 -4.92 10.81
N HIS A 114 16.34 -5.38 11.47
CA HIS A 114 16.34 -5.45 12.91
C HIS A 114 15.91 -4.06 13.38
N ALA A 115 14.92 -3.98 14.26
CA ALA A 115 14.53 -2.74 14.89
C ALA A 115 15.75 -2.20 15.64
N VAL A 116 16.56 -1.40 14.96
CA VAL A 116 17.65 -0.67 15.59
C VAL A 116 16.95 0.45 16.34
N GLY A 117 16.82 0.23 17.65
CA GLY A 117 16.46 1.27 18.61
C GLY A 117 17.44 2.43 18.59
#